data_AF-A0A1B1C371-F1
#
_entry.id   AF-A0A1B1C371-F1
#
_cell.length_a   1.000
_cell.length_b   1.000
_cell.length_c   1.000
_cell.angle_alpha   90.00
_cell.angle_beta   90.00
_cell.angle_gamma   90.00
#
_symmetry.space_group_name_H-M   'P 1'
#
loop_
_entity.id
_entity.type
_entity.pdbx_description
1 polymer ?
#
loop_
_entity_poly.entity_id
_entity_poly.type
_entity_poly.pdbx_seq_one_letter_code
_entity_poly.pdbx_strand_id
1 'polypeptide(L)'
;MDHYNKLILKALINAGGSTSESYVYEILTGRYTHFGTSISAMWGYLDTPLKDDLTSFFNEVIEVPLDPINDAQCVNTLIDHVANKWGRHEFFEKTSREGIDRLSDEEYESEIDKMISAKREYLLGLES
;
A
#
# COMPACT_ATOMS: atom_id res chain seq x y z
N MET A 1 -16.53 -18.84 -7.18
CA MET A 1 -15.52 -17.85 -6.82
C MET A 1 -14.57 -17.73 -7.99
N ASP A 2 -14.49 -16.54 -8.58
CA ASP A 2 -13.73 -16.24 -9.78
C ASP A 2 -12.21 -16.46 -9.57
N HIS A 3 -11.47 -16.67 -10.66
CA HIS A 3 -10.03 -16.95 -10.64
C HIS A 3 -9.23 -15.84 -9.93
N TYR A 4 -9.51 -14.58 -10.22
CA TYR A 4 -8.79 -13.43 -9.65
C TYR A 4 -9.15 -13.15 -8.19
N ASN A 5 -10.42 -13.31 -7.82
CA ASN A 5 -10.83 -13.34 -6.41
C ASN A 5 -10.05 -14.38 -5.57
N LYS A 6 -9.78 -15.57 -6.13
CA LYS A 6 -8.92 -16.56 -5.46
C LYS A 6 -7.47 -16.09 -5.35
N LEU A 7 -6.95 -15.38 -6.34
CA LEU A 7 -5.59 -14.84 -6.34
C LEU A 7 -5.44 -13.77 -5.25
N ILE A 8 -6.37 -12.82 -5.17
CA ILE A 8 -6.40 -11.78 -4.12
C ILE A 8 -6.45 -12.42 -2.72
N LEU A 9 -7.32 -13.39 -2.52
CA LEU A 9 -7.41 -14.11 -1.25
C LEU A 9 -6.13 -14.89 -0.92
N LYS A 10 -5.53 -15.57 -1.90
CA LYS A 10 -4.26 -16.29 -1.71
C LYS A 10 -3.11 -15.35 -1.35
N ALA A 11 -3.03 -14.21 -2.04
CA ALA A 11 -2.04 -13.17 -1.75
C ALA A 11 -2.16 -12.73 -0.28
N LEU A 12 -3.38 -12.43 0.19
CA LEU A 12 -3.63 -12.03 1.58
C LEU A 12 -3.31 -13.12 2.62
N ILE A 13 -3.55 -14.40 2.30
CA ILE A 13 -3.34 -15.51 3.24
C ILE A 13 -1.85 -15.91 3.33
N ASN A 14 -1.16 -16.00 2.20
CA ASN A 14 0.18 -16.57 2.13
C ASN A 14 1.31 -15.54 2.01
N ALA A 15 0.98 -14.24 1.96
CA ALA A 15 1.93 -13.17 1.65
C ALA A 15 2.66 -13.37 0.29
N GLY A 16 2.03 -14.14 -0.62
CA GLY A 16 2.59 -14.46 -1.93
C GLY A 16 2.71 -15.96 -2.23
N GLY A 17 3.25 -16.25 -3.42
CA GLY A 17 3.41 -17.61 -3.97
C GLY A 17 3.82 -17.58 -5.45
N SER A 18 3.38 -16.54 -6.16
CA SER A 18 3.78 -16.11 -7.50
C SER A 18 4.02 -14.61 -7.52
N THR A 19 4.67 -14.08 -8.56
CA THR A 19 4.95 -12.64 -8.70
C THR A 19 3.69 -11.78 -8.60
N SER A 20 2.60 -12.15 -9.27
CA SER A 20 1.33 -11.43 -9.17
C SER A 20 0.75 -11.45 -7.75
N GLU A 21 0.81 -12.59 -7.06
CA GLU A 21 0.31 -12.67 -5.67
C GLU A 21 1.15 -11.82 -4.72
N SER A 22 2.47 -11.77 -4.90
CA SER A 22 3.35 -10.90 -4.11
C SER A 22 3.07 -9.42 -4.37
N TYR A 23 2.95 -8.99 -5.63
CA TYR A 23 2.61 -7.60 -5.94
C TYR A 23 1.23 -7.20 -5.42
N VAL A 24 0.24 -8.07 -5.56
CA VAL A 24 -1.10 -7.87 -4.99
C VAL A 24 -1.01 -7.73 -3.46
N TYR A 25 -0.26 -8.60 -2.79
CA TYR A 25 -0.09 -8.54 -1.33
C TYR A 25 0.54 -7.22 -0.88
N GLU A 26 1.62 -6.79 -1.53
CA GLU A 26 2.32 -5.56 -1.17
C GLU A 26 1.44 -4.33 -1.39
N ILE A 27 0.74 -4.25 -2.53
CA ILE A 27 -0.17 -3.16 -2.86
C ILE A 27 -1.34 -3.09 -1.84
N LEU A 28 -1.94 -4.23 -1.50
CA LEU A 28 -3.10 -4.26 -0.59
C LEU A 28 -2.72 -3.90 0.84
N THR A 29 -1.61 -4.46 1.34
CA THR A 29 -1.26 -4.39 2.76
C THR A 29 -0.35 -3.22 3.10
N GLY A 30 0.33 -2.65 2.11
CA GLY A 30 1.40 -1.68 2.31
C GLY A 30 2.65 -2.26 2.98
N ARG A 31 2.74 -3.59 3.12
CA ARG A 31 3.98 -4.27 3.55
C ARG A 31 4.94 -4.37 2.37
N TYR A 32 5.44 -3.22 1.97
CA TYR A 32 6.32 -3.07 0.82
C TYR A 32 7.73 -3.55 1.18
N THR A 33 8.07 -4.76 0.74
CA THR A 33 9.35 -5.40 1.06
C THR A 33 10.36 -5.21 -0.07
N HIS A 34 10.61 -3.97 -0.48
CA HIS A 34 11.81 -3.52 -1.22
C HIS A 34 12.39 -4.48 -2.30
N PHE A 35 11.58 -5.25 -3.04
CA PHE A 35 12.05 -6.12 -4.12
C PHE A 35 12.35 -5.35 -5.42
N GLY A 36 12.98 -4.18 -5.28
CA GLY A 36 13.48 -3.35 -6.39
C GLY A 36 12.43 -2.86 -7.39
N THR A 37 11.14 -2.99 -7.10
CA THR A 37 10.05 -2.77 -8.08
C THR A 37 9.10 -1.71 -7.57
N SER A 38 8.97 -0.59 -8.29
CA SER A 38 8.06 0.50 -7.91
C SER A 38 6.58 0.11 -8.00
N ILE A 39 5.70 0.82 -7.29
CA ILE A 39 4.23 0.62 -7.37
C ILE A 39 3.74 0.72 -8.82
N SER A 40 4.31 1.64 -9.61
CA SER A 40 4.02 1.76 -11.04
C SER A 40 4.36 0.48 -11.81
N ALA A 41 5.53 -0.11 -11.55
CA ALA A 41 5.96 -1.34 -12.20
C ALA A 41 5.13 -2.56 -11.74
N MET A 42 4.77 -2.63 -10.46
CA MET A 42 3.87 -3.66 -9.94
C MET A 42 2.50 -3.56 -10.61
N TRP A 43 1.89 -2.36 -10.64
CA TRP A 43 0.60 -2.13 -11.30
C TRP A 43 0.68 -2.46 -12.80
N GLY A 44 1.74 -2.01 -13.49
CA GLY A 44 1.95 -2.30 -14.91
C GLY A 44 2.12 -3.79 -15.24
N TYR A 45 2.55 -4.61 -14.28
CA TYR A 45 2.69 -6.06 -14.45
C TYR A 45 1.36 -6.81 -14.43
N LEU A 46 0.34 -6.27 -13.74
CA LEU A 46 -0.96 -6.92 -13.61
C LEU A 46 -1.77 -6.78 -14.91
N ASP A 47 -2.45 -7.85 -15.30
CA ASP A 47 -3.37 -7.81 -16.44
C ASP A 47 -4.64 -7.00 -16.12
N THR A 48 -5.34 -6.55 -17.17
CA THR A 48 -6.55 -5.71 -17.02
C THR A 48 -7.62 -6.37 -16.15
N PRO A 49 -7.98 -7.66 -16.34
CA PRO A 49 -8.98 -8.29 -15.48
C PRO A 49 -8.61 -8.29 -13.99
N LEU A 50 -7.34 -8.54 -13.64
CA LEU A 50 -6.90 -8.47 -12.24
C LEU A 50 -6.90 -7.03 -11.71
N LYS A 51 -6.55 -6.03 -12.54
CA LYS A 51 -6.65 -4.62 -12.17
C LYS A 51 -8.09 -4.20 -11.90
N ASP A 52 -9.04 -4.65 -12.70
CA ASP A 52 -10.47 -4.33 -12.54
C ASP A 52 -11.00 -4.91 -11.21
N ASP A 53 -10.68 -6.17 -10.93
CA ASP A 53 -11.05 -6.84 -9.66
C ASP A 53 -10.40 -6.15 -8.45
N LEU A 54 -9.12 -5.76 -8.55
CA LEU A 54 -8.46 -4.99 -7.50
C LEU A 54 -9.12 -3.63 -7.29
N THR A 55 -9.49 -2.95 -8.37
CA THR A 55 -10.15 -1.64 -8.29
C THR A 55 -11.47 -1.75 -7.55
N SER A 56 -12.31 -2.74 -7.89
CA SER A 56 -13.55 -3.02 -7.15
C SER A 56 -13.25 -3.36 -5.68
N PHE A 57 -12.25 -4.20 -5.40
CA PHE A 57 -11.89 -4.53 -4.03
C PHE A 57 -11.42 -3.31 -3.22
N PHE A 58 -10.61 -2.43 -3.82
CA PHE A 58 -10.14 -1.21 -3.18
C PHE A 58 -11.29 -0.25 -2.88
N ASN A 59 -12.20 -0.07 -3.84
CA ASN A 59 -13.36 0.80 -3.68
C ASN A 59 -14.36 0.27 -2.64
N GLU A 60 -14.66 -1.03 -2.68
CA GLU A 60 -15.76 -1.62 -1.91
C GLU A 60 -15.33 -2.15 -0.53
N VAL A 61 -14.08 -2.60 -0.39
CA VAL A 61 -13.61 -3.29 0.82
C VAL A 61 -12.56 -2.48 1.58
N ILE A 62 -11.60 -1.88 0.87
CA ILE A 62 -10.55 -1.07 1.50
C ILE A 62 -11.01 0.39 1.70
N GLU A 63 -12.07 0.80 1.01
CA GLU A 63 -12.60 2.17 0.99
C GLU A 63 -11.56 3.21 0.51
N VAL A 64 -10.65 2.79 -0.37
CA VAL A 64 -9.71 3.68 -1.06
C VAL A 64 -10.18 3.81 -2.49
N PRO A 65 -10.66 4.99 -2.91
CA PRO A 65 -11.21 5.18 -4.24
C PRO A 65 -10.08 5.11 -5.28
N LEU A 66 -9.99 3.96 -5.95
CA LEU A 66 -9.18 3.77 -7.14
C LEU A 66 -9.92 4.15 -8.42
N ASP A 67 -11.16 4.65 -8.30
CA ASP A 67 -12.00 5.10 -9.40
C ASP A 67 -11.21 5.93 -10.43
N PRO A 68 -10.90 5.34 -11.61
CA PRO A 68 -9.93 5.94 -12.52
C PRO A 68 -10.54 7.02 -13.39
N ILE A 69 -9.72 8.02 -13.74
CA ILE A 69 -9.72 8.57 -15.11
C ILE A 69 -8.56 7.95 -15.92
N ASN A 70 -7.51 7.39 -15.27
CA ASN A 70 -6.42 6.60 -15.92
C ASN A 70 -5.49 5.86 -14.93
N ASP A 71 -4.63 4.95 -15.46
CA ASP A 71 -3.62 4.17 -14.70
C ASP A 71 -2.67 5.04 -13.85
N ALA A 72 -2.30 6.24 -14.31
CA ALA A 72 -1.38 7.09 -13.56
C ALA A 72 -2.03 7.65 -12.28
N GLN A 73 -3.32 7.96 -12.31
CA GLN A 73 -4.07 8.35 -11.12
C GLN A 73 -4.23 7.18 -10.15
N CYS A 74 -4.55 5.97 -10.65
CA CYS A 74 -4.59 4.78 -9.81
C CYS A 74 -3.26 4.56 -9.10
N VAL A 75 -2.15 4.63 -9.84
CA VAL A 75 -0.80 4.47 -9.26
C VAL A 75 -0.52 5.51 -8.18
N ASN A 76 -0.89 6.78 -8.38
CA ASN A 76 -0.71 7.81 -7.35
C ASN A 76 -1.53 7.50 -6.08
N THR A 77 -2.80 7.10 -6.23
CA THR A 77 -3.62 6.70 -5.09
C THR A 77 -3.04 5.48 -4.37
N LEU A 78 -2.52 4.50 -5.13
CA LEU A 78 -1.85 3.33 -4.57
C LEU A 78 -0.57 3.71 -3.81
N ILE A 79 0.22 4.65 -4.32
CA ILE A 79 1.41 5.18 -3.62
C ILE A 79 0.99 5.80 -2.28
N ASP A 80 -0.05 6.63 -2.27
CA ASP A 80 -0.54 7.26 -1.05
C ASP A 80 -1.06 6.22 -0.04
N HIS A 81 -1.79 5.21 -0.52
CA HIS A 81 -2.26 4.09 0.29
C HIS A 81 -1.12 3.29 0.92
N VAL A 82 -0.15 2.86 0.10
CA VAL A 82 1.01 2.08 0.55
C VAL A 82 1.85 2.90 1.52
N ALA A 83 2.11 4.18 1.22
CA ALA A 83 2.83 5.09 2.12
C ALA A 83 2.13 5.24 3.47
N ASN A 84 0.80 5.39 3.48
CA ASN A 84 0.02 5.51 4.72
C ASN A 84 0.16 4.25 5.59
N LYS A 85 -0.07 3.07 5.00
CA LYS A 85 0.02 1.79 5.71
C LYS A 85 1.44 1.53 6.22
N TRP A 86 2.45 1.73 5.37
CA TRP A 86 3.85 1.51 5.72
C TRP A 86 4.33 2.50 6.79
N GLY A 87 4.06 3.80 6.62
CA GLY A 87 4.45 4.84 7.56
C GLY A 87 3.86 4.62 8.96
N ARG A 88 2.56 4.27 9.04
CA ARG A 88 1.92 3.92 10.31
C ARG A 88 2.52 2.66 10.93
N HIS A 89 2.78 1.63 10.14
CA HIS A 89 3.40 0.40 10.62
C HIS A 89 4.78 0.70 11.23
N GLU A 90 5.62 1.45 10.52
CA GLU A 90 6.96 1.81 10.99
C GLU A 90 6.93 2.70 12.24
N PHE A 91 5.97 3.63 12.32
CA PHE A 91 5.76 4.41 13.54
C PHE A 91 5.49 3.52 14.76
N PHE A 92 4.58 2.55 14.64
CA PHE A 92 4.26 1.66 15.77
C PHE A 92 5.35 0.61 16.05
N GLU A 93 6.20 0.28 15.09
CA GLU A 93 7.38 -0.55 15.33
C GLU A 93 8.49 0.20 16.07
N LYS A 94 8.68 1.49 15.76
CA LYS A 94 9.77 2.31 16.32
C LYS A 94 9.38 3.04 17.61
N THR A 95 8.11 3.32 17.80
CA THR A 95 7.61 4.07 18.95
C THR A 95 6.95 3.13 19.95
N SER A 96 7.58 2.97 21.11
CA SER A 96 6.99 2.20 22.21
C SER A 96 5.67 2.82 22.70
N ARG A 97 4.80 2.00 23.29
CA ARG A 97 3.54 2.48 23.88
C ARG A 97 3.73 3.61 24.89
N GLU A 98 4.73 3.50 25.78
CA GLU A 98 5.05 4.56 26.73
C GLU A 98 5.54 5.85 26.05
N GLY A 99 6.16 5.73 24.88
CA GLY A 99 6.54 6.87 24.05
C GLY A 99 5.32 7.56 23.47
N ILE A 100 4.37 6.79 22.94
CA ILE A 100 3.10 7.28 22.39
C ILE A 100 2.30 8.00 23.48
N ASP A 101 2.18 7.41 24.67
CA ASP A 101 1.39 7.96 25.80
C ASP A 101 1.96 9.31 26.33
N ARG A 102 3.18 9.69 25.94
CA ARG A 102 3.81 10.97 26.30
C ARG A 102 3.66 12.06 25.24
N LEU A 103 3.21 11.70 24.04
CA LEU A 103 2.97 12.67 22.97
C LEU A 103 1.65 13.38 23.21
N SER A 104 1.60 14.68 22.92
CA SER A 104 0.33 15.36 22.69
C SER A 104 -0.33 14.85 21.40
N ASP A 105 -1.64 15.06 21.25
CA ASP A 105 -2.37 14.68 20.04
C ASP A 105 -1.74 15.29 18.76
N GLU A 106 -1.29 16.54 18.84
CA GLU A 106 -0.63 17.24 17.72
C GLU A 106 0.73 16.60 17.37
N GLU A 107 1.53 16.24 18.37
CA GLU A 107 2.81 15.57 18.15
C GLU A 107 2.61 14.16 17.60
N TYR A 108 1.63 13.42 18.13
CA TYR A 108 1.30 12.08 17.66
C TYR A 108 0.93 12.07 16.17
N GLU A 109 0.01 12.94 15.74
CA GLU A 109 -0.37 13.04 14.33
C GLU A 109 0.80 13.54 13.47
N SER A 110 1.57 14.52 13.96
CA SER A 110 2.73 15.05 13.22
C SER A 110 3.81 13.99 12.99
N GLU A 111 4.11 13.15 13.98
CA GLU A 111 5.11 12.08 13.83
C GLU A 111 4.64 10.99 12.87
N ILE A 112 3.36 10.64 12.89
CA ILE A 112 2.77 9.72 11.90
C ILE A 112 2.87 10.32 10.49
N ASP A 113 2.48 11.58 10.31
CA ASP A 113 2.51 12.27 9.02
C ASP A 113 3.94 12.40 8.47
N LYS A 114 4.94 12.61 9.33
CA LYS A 114 6.36 12.58 8.92
C LYS A 114 6.76 11.21 8.39
N MET A 115 6.38 10.14 9.07
CA MET A 115 6.69 8.78 8.62
C MET A 115 5.99 8.46 7.29
N ILE A 116 4.72 8.83 7.13
CA ILE A 116 3.96 8.62 5.89
C ILE A 116 4.59 9.43 4.74
N SER A 117 4.91 10.71 4.98
CA SER A 117 5.54 11.59 3.99
C SER A 117 6.88 11.04 3.50
N ALA A 118 7.73 10.56 4.43
CA ALA A 118 8.99 9.93 4.07
C ALA A 118 8.78 8.69 3.19
N LYS A 119 7.78 7.84 3.49
CA LYS A 119 7.48 6.67 2.64
C LYS A 119 6.95 7.05 1.28
N ARG A 120 6.16 8.11 1.21
CA ARG A 120 5.66 8.63 -0.06
C ARG A 120 6.79 9.15 -0.94
N GLU A 121 7.71 9.94 -0.38
CA GLU A 121 8.89 10.44 -1.09
C GLU A 121 9.78 9.30 -1.61
N TYR A 122 10.00 8.29 -0.76
CA TYR A 122 10.69 7.06 -1.13
C TYR A 122 10.02 6.37 -2.34
N LEU A 123 8.70 6.15 -2.28
CA LEU A 123 7.96 5.43 -3.34
C LEU A 123 7.91 6.20 -4.66
N LEU A 124 7.98 7.53 -4.59
CA LEU A 124 8.10 8.41 -5.76
C LEU A 124 9.53 8.49 -6.32
N GLY A 125 10.52 7.91 -5.63
CA GLY A 125 11.93 8.02 -6.01
C GLY A 125 12.50 9.42 -5.83
N LEU A 126 11.97 10.19 -4.88
CA LEU A 126 12.40 11.56 -4.57
C LEU A 126 13.49 11.61 -3.47
N GLU A 127 13.85 10.47 -2.88
CA GLU A 127 15.00 10.39 -1.98
C GLU A 127 16.30 10.65 -2.75
N SER A 128 17.03 11.68 -2.30
CA SER A 128 18.35 12.09 -2.81
C SER A 128 19.47 11.46 -1.98
#